data_AF-A0A939DRL7-F1
#
_entry.id   AF-A0A939DRL7-F1
#
_cell.length_a   1.000
_cell.length_b   1.000
_cell.length_c   1.000
_cell.angle_alpha   90.00
_cell.angle_beta   90.00
_cell.angle_gamma   90.00
#
_symmetry.space_group_name_H-M   'P 1'
#
loop_
_entity.id
_entity.type
_entity.pdbx_description
1 polymer ?
#
loop_
_entity_poly.entity_id
_entity_poly.type
_entity_poly.pdbx_seq_one_letter_code
_entity_poly.pdbx_strand_id
1 'polypeptide(L)' 'MNDVSEEQRKMMEEHGIRSETKVIYWYKEHSYEKLQHALDYAALESRRTPSKIRSG' A
#
# COMPACT_ATOMS: atom_id res chain seq x y z
N MET A 1 12.28 -3.28 -7.94
CA MET A 1 11.55 -4.43 -7.37
C MET A 1 11.66 -5.54 -8.39
N ASN A 2 12.17 -6.70 -7.95
CA ASN A 2 12.68 -7.85 -8.71
C ASN A 2 12.08 -8.08 -10.11
N ASP A 3 12.89 -7.87 -11.14
CA ASP A 3 12.68 -8.42 -12.47
C ASP A 3 12.72 -9.95 -12.37
N VAL A 4 11.55 -10.59 -12.49
CA VAL A 4 11.45 -12.05 -12.62
C VAL A 4 12.05 -12.41 -13.97
N SER A 5 13.16 -13.17 -13.96
CA SER A 5 13.81 -13.65 -15.19
C SER A 5 12.82 -14.50 -16.01
N GLU A 6 12.96 -14.50 -17.34
CA GLU A 6 12.08 -15.27 -18.23
C GLU A 6 12.03 -16.76 -17.85
N GLU A 7 13.15 -17.32 -17.38
CA GLU A 7 13.22 -18.69 -16.87
C GLU A 7 12.36 -18.90 -15.62
N GLN A 8 12.36 -17.95 -14.70
CA GLN A 8 11.55 -18.02 -13.47
C GLN A 8 10.06 -17.90 -13.81
N ARG A 9 9.73 -17.06 -14.79
CA ARG A 9 8.36 -16.91 -15.30
C ARG A 9 7.84 -18.21 -15.90
N LYS A 10 8.67 -18.91 -16.66
CA LYS A 10 8.33 -20.21 -17.26
C LYS A 10 8.09 -21.28 -16.21
N MET A 11 8.97 -21.38 -15.20
CA MET A 11 8.76 -22.30 -14.08
C MET A 11 7.47 -21.98 -13.31
N MET A 12 7.18 -20.70 -13.11
CA MET A 12 5.94 -20.29 -12.44
C MET A 12 4.71 -20.72 -13.23
N GLU A 13 4.71 -20.58 -14.55
CA GLU A 13 3.60 -21.02 -15.41
C GLU A 13 3.44 -22.55 -15.43
N GLU A 14 4.53 -23.30 -15.58
CA GLU A 14 4.52 -24.77 -15.59
C GLU A 14 4.03 -25.37 -14.26
N HIS A 15 4.31 -24.69 -13.14
CA HIS A 15 3.86 -25.11 -11.81
C HIS A 15 2.53 -24.47 -11.38
N GLY A 16 1.90 -23.65 -12.22
CA GLY A 16 0.65 -22.94 -11.89
C GLY A 16 0.81 -21.88 -10.78
N ILE A 17 2.03 -21.44 -10.51
CA ILE A 17 2.37 -20.43 -9.51
C ILE A 17 2.02 -19.05 -10.07
N ARG A 18 1.03 -18.38 -9.46
CA ARG A 18 0.68 -17.00 -9.79
C ARG A 18 1.34 -16.04 -8.80
N SER A 19 2.08 -15.06 -9.30
CA SER A 19 2.45 -13.88 -8.52
C SER A 19 1.34 -12.84 -8.64
N GLU A 20 0.45 -12.79 -7.64
CA GLU A 20 -0.34 -11.58 -7.45
C GLU A 20 0.57 -10.52 -6.83
N THR A 21 0.88 -9.48 -7.60
CA THR A 21 1.49 -8.27 -7.07
C THR A 21 0.47 -7.63 -6.13
N LYS A 22 0.50 -8.02 -4.85
CA LYS A 22 -0.39 -7.45 -3.84
C LYS A 22 -0.05 -5.96 -3.74
N VAL A 23 -0.99 -5.12 -4.18
CA VAL A 23 -0.83 -3.68 -4.09
C VAL A 23 -0.94 -3.30 -2.62
N ILE A 24 0.17 -2.84 -2.04
CA ILE A 24 0.21 -2.34 -0.67
C ILE A 24 0.33 -0.82 -0.73
N TYR A 25 -0.64 -0.13 -0.16
CA TYR A 25 -0.66 1.32 -0.01
C TYR A 25 -0.01 1.69 1.32
N TRP A 26 0.94 2.61 1.28
CA TRP A 26 1.63 3.09 2.47
C TRP A 26 1.16 4.50 2.79
N TYR A 27 0.82 4.73 4.06
CA TYR A 27 0.60 6.06 4.60
C TYR A 27 1.38 6.19 5.90
N LYS A 28 2.40 7.06 5.88
CA LYS A 28 3.42 7.15 6.94
C LYS A 28 4.08 5.79 7.22
N GLU A 29 4.07 5.36 8.48
CA GLU A 29 4.65 4.10 8.94
C GLU A 29 3.64 2.93 8.88
N HIS A 30 2.44 3.16 8.31
CA HIS A 30 1.38 2.16 8.22
C HIS A 30 1.18 1.67 6.78
N SER A 31 0.98 0.36 6.64
CA SER A 31 0.65 -0.29 5.38
C SER A 31 -0.82 -0.71 5.33
N TYR A 32 -1.42 -0.62 4.15
CA TYR A 32 -2.83 -0.88 3.90
C TYR A 32 -2.99 -1.70 2.62
N GLU A 33 -3.86 -2.70 2.65
CA GLU A 33 -4.17 -3.54 1.48
C GLU A 33 -5.16 -2.88 0.52
N LYS A 34 -5.87 -1.84 0.98
CA LYS A 34 -6.89 -1.12 0.21
C LYS A 34 -6.58 0.37 0.24
N LEU A 35 -6.64 1.01 -0.93
CA LEU A 35 -6.49 2.47 -1.06
C LEU A 35 -7.48 3.21 -0.17
N GLN A 36 -8.73 2.74 -0.10
CA GLN A 36 -9.78 3.38 0.69
C GLN A 36 -9.43 3.44 2.19
N HIS A 37 -8.74 2.44 2.74
CA HIS A 37 -8.33 2.44 4.15
C HIS A 37 -7.21 3.45 4.40
N ALA A 38 -6.23 3.54 3.50
CA ALA A 38 -5.17 4.55 3.58
C ALA A 38 -5.75 5.97 3.51
N LEU A 39 -6.74 6.20 2.64
CA LEU A 39 -7.43 7.49 2.51
C LEU A 39 -8.29 7.82 3.74
N ASP A 40 -9.01 6.84 4.30
CA ASP A 40 -9.81 7.03 5.51
C ASP A 40 -8.92 7.44 6.69
N TYR A 41 -7.79 6.74 6.88
CA TYR A 41 -6.83 7.09 7.92
C TYR A 41 -6.23 8.49 7.73
N ALA A 42 -5.86 8.85 6.50
CA ALA A 42 -5.36 10.19 6.19
C ALA A 42 -6.41 11.28 6.46
N ALA A 43 -7.69 11.01 6.16
CA ALA A 43 -8.79 11.92 6.45
C ALA A 43 -9.07 12.05 7.95
N LEU A 44 -9.02 10.94 8.69
CA LEU A 44 -9.13 10.94 10.16
C LEU A 44 -7.99 11.71 10.81
N GLU A 45 -6.76 11.55 10.30
CA GLU A 45 -5.60 12.26 10.82
C GLU A 45 -5.69 13.77 10.56
N SER A 46 -6.08 14.17 9.35
CA SER A 46 -6.32 15.57 8.99
C SER A 46 -7.38 16.23 9.90
N ARG A 47 -8.41 15.47 10.30
CA ARG A 47 -9.41 15.92 11.29
C ARG A 47 -8.88 15.95 12.72
N ARG A 48 -7.93 15.06 13.05
CA ARG A 48 -7.29 14.95 14.37
C ARG A 48 -6.15 15.94 14.60
N THR A 49 -5.63 16.56 13.56
CA THR A 49 -4.81 17.77 13.70
C THR A 49 -5.76 18.96 13.76
N PRO A 50 -6.24 19.40 14.95
CA PRO A 50 -6.80 20.73 15.02
C PRO A 50 -5.66 21.65 14.57
N SER A 51 -5.87 22.33 13.45
CA SER A 51 -5.16 23.56 13.12
C SER A 51 -4.95 24.28 14.42
N LYS A 52 -3.68 24.42 14.80
CA LYS A 52 -3.19 25.21 15.93
C LYS A 52 -4.07 26.45 16.06
N ILE A 53 -5.10 26.39 16.92
CA ILE A 53 -5.84 27.59 17.31
C ILE A 53 -4.90 28.36 18.21
N ARG A 54 -3.99 29.11 17.58
CA ARG A 54 -3.43 30.33 18.15
C ARG A 54 -4.62 31.28 18.29
N SER A 55 -5.16 31.38 19.49
CA SER A 55 -6.08 32.45 19.85
C SER A 55 -5.89 32.76 21.33
N GLY A 56 -5.35 33.97 21.59
CA GLY A 56 -5.40 34.66 22.87
C GLY A 56 -4.34 34.26 23.88
#